data_AF-A0A1R4IS74-F1
#
_entry.id   AF-A0A1R4IS74-F1
#
_cell.length_a   1.000
_cell.length_b   1.000
_cell.length_c   1.000
_cell.angle_alpha   90.00
_cell.angle_beta   90.00
_cell.angle_gamma   90.00
#
_symmetry.space_group_name_H-M   'P 1'
#
loop_
_entity.id
_entity.type
_entity.pdbx_description
1 polymer ?
#
loop_
_entity_poly.entity_id
_entity_poly.type
_entity_poly.pdbx_seq_one_letter_code
_entity_poly.pdbx_strand_id
1 'polypeptide(L)'
;MKKWTRLVTFLTIGATLAACSDNAQEPEVEPETEQAKTTETEATVNNDYQTRLDQAKAQYDASKLDEAAGTLSLLLKEDLADYPDIQSEAETLLEEVNLTQAEQAKKVAGTSSDKIEYQTERQSSVLGEEYLAATGKSIEDATDEELGNWLAEKEKKAETETNSEETTTEKTETKEQKTFASDKEAEDYAFNQSVDRLKLNNENYSIFVDRTDDQWVSIEVRETVKQDGVEWSNLIGLYRYDLQTDSIEKMDSVTGEYQTVE
;
A
#
# COMPACT_ATOMS: atom_id res chain seq x y z
N MET A 1 -18.26 15.41 -12.56
CA MET A 1 -17.55 16.31 -11.63
C MET A 1 -16.11 15.81 -11.54
N LYS A 2 -15.11 16.70 -11.54
CA LYS A 2 -13.69 16.34 -11.70
C LYS A 2 -13.16 15.68 -10.42
N LYS A 3 -12.77 14.40 -10.49
CA LYS A 3 -12.04 13.72 -9.40
C LYS A 3 -10.59 14.23 -9.35
N TRP A 4 -10.11 14.42 -8.13
CA TRP A 4 -8.85 15.08 -7.81
C TRP A 4 -7.69 14.09 -7.99
N THR A 5 -6.83 14.36 -8.96
CA THR A 5 -5.47 13.79 -9.01
C THR A 5 -4.52 14.91 -8.60
N ARG A 6 -3.85 14.79 -7.45
CA ARG A 6 -2.81 15.77 -7.05
C ARG A 6 -1.51 15.40 -7.75
N LEU A 7 -1.17 16.18 -8.78
CA LEU A 7 0.03 15.99 -9.61
C LEU A 7 1.19 16.81 -9.03
N VAL A 8 2.32 16.16 -8.72
CA VAL A 8 3.53 16.80 -8.16
C VAL A 8 4.55 17.03 -9.27
N THR A 9 4.95 18.29 -9.47
CA THR A 9 5.96 18.71 -10.45
C THR A 9 7.34 18.72 -9.80
N PHE A 10 8.30 17.96 -10.34
CA PHE A 10 9.69 17.97 -9.88
C PHE A 10 10.54 19.01 -10.61
N LEU A 11 11.31 19.77 -9.83
CA LEU A 11 12.34 20.69 -10.31
C LEU A 11 13.71 19.99 -10.21
N THR A 12 14.27 19.59 -11.34
CA THR A 12 15.62 19.02 -11.42
C THR A 12 16.68 20.13 -11.48
N ILE A 13 17.64 20.10 -10.57
CA ILE A 13 18.90 20.84 -10.70
C ILE A 13 20.00 19.81 -10.94
N GLY A 14 20.56 19.84 -12.16
CA GLY A 14 21.75 19.10 -12.52
C GLY A 14 23.02 19.79 -12.03
N ALA A 15 24.06 19.00 -11.81
CA ALA A 15 25.44 19.46 -11.80
C ALA A 15 26.32 18.42 -12.52
N THR A 16 26.93 18.85 -13.61
CA THR A 16 28.05 18.20 -14.29
C THR A 16 29.37 18.84 -13.84
N LEU A 17 30.49 18.10 -13.96
CA LEU A 17 31.86 18.53 -14.31
C LEU A 17 32.79 17.29 -14.17
N ALA A 18 33.29 16.71 -15.28
CA ALA A 18 34.62 16.91 -15.90
C ALA A 18 35.80 16.39 -15.03
N ALA A 19 36.54 15.31 -15.35
CA ALA A 19 37.40 14.94 -16.50
C ALA A 19 38.92 15.13 -16.23
N CYS A 20 39.72 14.20 -16.79
CA CYS A 20 41.20 14.16 -17.00
C CYS A 20 42.07 13.59 -15.85
N SER A 21 43.16 12.83 -16.04
CA SER A 21 43.85 12.22 -17.21
C SER A 21 45.02 11.34 -16.68
N ASP A 22 45.46 10.37 -17.48
CA ASP A 22 46.52 9.34 -17.36
C ASP A 22 47.87 9.70 -16.68
N ASN A 23 48.55 8.72 -16.03
CA ASN A 23 49.54 7.81 -16.67
C ASN A 23 50.56 7.16 -15.68
N ALA A 24 50.71 5.84 -15.79
CA ALA A 24 51.87 4.93 -15.58
C ALA A 24 52.86 4.99 -14.38
N GLN A 25 52.95 3.85 -13.66
CA GLN A 25 54.09 2.89 -13.62
C GLN A 25 54.45 2.36 -12.20
N GLU A 26 54.51 1.03 -12.07
CA GLU A 26 54.82 0.21 -10.87
C GLU A 26 56.27 0.40 -10.35
N PRO A 27 56.56 -0.05 -9.11
CA PRO A 27 57.10 -1.41 -8.93
C PRO A 27 56.56 -2.21 -7.73
N GLU A 28 56.76 -3.54 -7.82
CA GLU A 28 56.50 -4.65 -6.91
C GLU A 28 56.89 -4.43 -5.42
N VAL A 29 56.23 -5.13 -4.46
CA VAL A 29 56.75 -6.30 -3.68
C VAL A 29 55.79 -6.64 -2.49
N GLU A 30 55.21 -7.86 -2.54
CA GLU A 30 54.81 -8.81 -1.44
C GLU A 30 53.58 -8.60 -0.52
N PRO A 31 53.02 -9.71 0.05
CA PRO A 31 51.59 -9.97 0.10
C PRO A 31 50.97 -9.59 1.44
N GLU A 32 49.91 -8.78 1.39
CA GLU A 32 48.98 -8.62 2.50
C GLU A 32 47.71 -9.39 2.20
N THR A 33 47.50 -10.44 3.00
CA THR A 33 46.23 -11.05 3.39
C THR A 33 44.99 -10.39 2.78
N GLU A 34 44.37 -11.08 1.82
CA GLU A 34 42.98 -10.88 1.42
C GLU A 34 42.08 -11.09 2.65
N GLN A 35 41.86 -10.00 3.36
CA GLN A 35 40.73 -9.85 4.26
C GLN A 35 39.53 -9.71 3.33
N ALA A 36 38.78 -10.81 3.19
CA ALA A 36 37.53 -10.88 2.45
C ALA A 36 36.65 -9.69 2.85
N LYS A 37 36.55 -8.71 1.95
CA LYS A 37 35.57 -7.64 2.01
C LYS A 37 34.23 -8.31 1.79
N THR A 38 33.47 -8.46 2.87
CA THR A 38 32.12 -9.00 2.91
C THR A 38 31.25 -8.31 1.86
N THR A 39 30.88 -9.08 0.84
CA THR A 39 29.76 -8.84 -0.08
C THR A 39 28.46 -8.97 0.71
N GLU A 40 28.17 -8.03 1.60
CA GLU A 40 27.00 -8.08 2.49
C GLU A 40 25.75 -7.42 1.89
N THR A 41 25.88 -6.84 0.69
CA THR A 41 24.81 -6.05 0.04
C THR A 41 24.03 -6.84 -1.01
N GLU A 42 24.64 -7.83 -1.69
CA GLU A 42 23.94 -8.63 -2.73
C GLU A 42 23.10 -9.77 -2.13
N ALA A 43 23.55 -10.36 -1.01
CA ALA A 43 22.84 -11.49 -0.39
C ALA A 43 21.56 -11.08 0.36
N THR A 44 21.50 -9.85 0.89
CA THR A 44 20.35 -9.32 1.64
C THR A 44 19.24 -8.82 0.72
N VAL A 45 19.58 -8.17 -0.41
CA VAL A 45 18.59 -7.69 -1.39
C VAL A 45 17.94 -8.86 -2.14
N ASN A 46 18.71 -9.88 -2.52
CA ASN A 46 18.19 -11.11 -3.13
C ASN A 46 17.17 -11.81 -2.21
N ASN A 47 17.41 -11.81 -0.89
CA ASN A 47 16.49 -12.39 0.07
C ASN A 47 15.13 -11.66 0.10
N ASP A 48 15.10 -10.32 -0.01
CA ASP A 48 13.85 -9.56 0.00
C ASP A 48 13.01 -9.83 -1.26
N TYR A 49 13.62 -9.85 -2.45
CA TYR A 49 12.90 -10.11 -3.71
C TYR A 49 12.35 -11.53 -3.79
N GLN A 50 13.17 -12.53 -3.44
CA GLN A 50 12.71 -13.92 -3.39
C GLN A 50 11.61 -14.09 -2.32
N THR A 51 11.75 -13.44 -1.16
CA THR A 51 10.73 -13.49 -0.10
C THR A 51 9.39 -12.91 -0.59
N ARG A 52 9.40 -11.80 -1.33
CA ARG A 52 8.17 -11.24 -1.92
C ARG A 52 7.55 -12.17 -2.96
N LEU A 53 8.36 -12.79 -3.80
CA LEU A 53 7.87 -13.76 -4.79
C LEU A 53 7.29 -15.01 -4.11
N ASP A 54 7.95 -15.54 -3.08
CA ASP A 54 7.45 -16.67 -2.30
C ASP A 54 6.16 -16.32 -1.55
N GLN A 55 6.06 -15.09 -1.03
CA GLN A 55 4.82 -14.57 -0.44
C GLN A 55 3.68 -14.52 -1.47
N ALA A 56 3.95 -14.01 -2.68
CA ALA A 56 2.95 -13.97 -3.74
C ALA A 56 2.46 -15.37 -4.13
N LYS A 57 3.38 -16.36 -4.20
CA LYS A 57 3.02 -17.77 -4.43
C LYS A 57 2.14 -18.31 -3.30
N ALA A 58 2.50 -18.05 -2.04
CA ALA A 58 1.69 -18.47 -0.89
C ALA A 58 0.29 -17.84 -0.89
N GLN A 59 0.18 -16.57 -1.28
CA GLN A 59 -1.10 -15.89 -1.45
C GLN A 59 -1.92 -16.51 -2.59
N TYR A 60 -1.30 -16.77 -3.73
CA TYR A 60 -1.94 -17.44 -4.87
C TYR A 60 -2.46 -18.83 -4.49
N ASP A 61 -1.63 -19.65 -3.84
CA ASP A 61 -2.00 -20.99 -3.35
C ASP A 61 -3.15 -20.93 -2.32
N ALA A 62 -3.22 -19.86 -1.53
CA ALA A 62 -4.31 -19.56 -0.61
C ALA A 62 -5.56 -18.96 -1.30
N SER A 63 -5.58 -18.85 -2.63
CA SER A 63 -6.64 -18.20 -3.43
C SER A 63 -6.86 -16.72 -3.10
N LYS A 64 -5.85 -16.07 -2.51
CA LYS A 64 -5.81 -14.64 -2.17
C LYS A 64 -5.29 -13.84 -3.36
N LEU A 65 -6.08 -13.81 -4.42
CA LEU A 65 -5.66 -13.29 -5.73
C LEU A 65 -5.38 -11.78 -5.69
N ASP A 66 -6.21 -11.01 -5.00
CA ASP A 66 -6.04 -9.57 -4.86
C ASP A 66 -4.70 -9.24 -4.17
N GLU A 67 -4.37 -9.99 -3.12
CA GLU A 67 -3.13 -9.82 -2.36
C GLU A 67 -1.91 -10.32 -3.15
N ALA A 68 -2.03 -11.46 -3.84
CA ALA A 68 -0.97 -11.99 -4.70
C ALA A 68 -0.60 -10.98 -5.79
N ALA A 69 -1.60 -10.45 -6.49
CA ALA A 69 -1.40 -9.45 -7.53
C ALA A 69 -0.74 -8.17 -6.98
N GLY A 70 -1.15 -7.71 -5.80
CA GLY A 70 -0.55 -6.53 -5.19
C GLY A 70 0.90 -6.74 -4.75
N THR A 71 1.22 -7.90 -4.18
CA THR A 71 2.61 -8.27 -3.85
C THR A 71 3.49 -8.32 -5.10
N LEU A 72 2.99 -8.90 -6.20
CA LEU A 72 3.70 -8.96 -7.49
C LEU A 72 3.85 -7.58 -8.13
N SER A 73 2.82 -6.73 -8.07
CA SER A 73 2.85 -5.35 -8.56
C SER A 73 3.95 -4.54 -7.86
N LEU A 74 4.08 -4.70 -6.53
CA LEU A 74 5.17 -4.08 -5.78
C LEU A 74 6.55 -4.63 -6.18
N LEU A 75 6.70 -5.97 -6.30
CA LEU A 75 7.96 -6.59 -6.68
C LEU A 75 8.43 -6.14 -8.07
N LEU A 76 7.52 -6.12 -9.06
CA LEU A 76 7.82 -5.75 -10.44
C LEU A 76 8.04 -4.25 -10.65
N LYS A 77 7.80 -3.42 -9.63
CA LYS A 77 8.13 -2.00 -9.63
C LYS A 77 9.61 -1.74 -9.29
N GLU A 78 10.26 -2.69 -8.63
CA GLU A 78 11.68 -2.60 -8.27
C GLU A 78 12.60 -2.87 -9.48
N ASP A 79 13.88 -2.50 -9.36
CA ASP A 79 14.87 -2.83 -10.38
C ASP A 79 15.32 -4.30 -10.24
N LEU A 80 14.87 -5.13 -11.18
CA LEU A 80 15.13 -6.57 -11.23
C LEU A 80 16.12 -6.96 -12.34
N ALA A 81 16.89 -6.01 -12.92
CA ALA A 81 17.77 -6.28 -14.04
C ALA A 81 18.82 -7.39 -13.76
N ASP A 82 19.27 -7.49 -12.51
CA ASP A 82 20.21 -8.52 -12.04
C ASP A 82 19.52 -9.83 -11.60
N TYR A 83 18.19 -9.88 -11.63
CA TYR A 83 17.35 -11.00 -11.17
C TYR A 83 16.33 -11.45 -12.24
N PRO A 84 16.79 -11.82 -13.46
CA PRO A 84 15.90 -12.11 -14.58
C PRO A 84 14.97 -13.31 -14.33
N ASP A 85 15.40 -14.29 -13.53
CA ASP A 85 14.57 -15.45 -13.18
C ASP A 85 13.40 -15.03 -12.26
N ILE A 86 13.67 -14.18 -11.26
CA ILE A 86 12.64 -13.62 -10.36
C ILE A 86 11.67 -12.76 -11.17
N GLN A 87 12.18 -11.89 -12.04
CA GLN A 87 11.35 -11.05 -12.91
C GLN A 87 10.43 -11.91 -13.79
N SER A 88 10.99 -12.90 -14.50
CA SER A 88 10.20 -13.75 -15.39
C SER A 88 9.15 -14.56 -14.65
N GLU A 89 9.46 -15.07 -13.46
CA GLU A 89 8.51 -15.83 -12.65
C GLU A 89 7.41 -14.93 -12.08
N ALA A 90 7.74 -13.74 -11.61
CA ALA A 90 6.78 -12.76 -11.11
C ALA A 90 5.84 -12.26 -12.21
N GLU A 91 6.35 -11.96 -13.41
CA GLU A 91 5.55 -11.58 -14.58
C GLU A 91 4.57 -12.69 -14.98
N THR A 92 5.05 -13.94 -15.04
CA THR A 92 4.22 -15.11 -15.37
C THR A 92 3.12 -15.30 -14.34
N LEU A 93 3.45 -15.29 -13.05
CA LEU A 93 2.46 -15.46 -11.99
C LEU A 93 1.43 -14.31 -11.99
N LEU A 94 1.85 -13.07 -12.25
CA LEU A 94 0.93 -11.94 -12.32
C LEU A 94 -0.05 -12.08 -13.49
N GLU A 95 0.41 -12.57 -14.64
CA GLU A 95 -0.46 -12.87 -15.78
C GLU A 95 -1.50 -13.95 -15.43
N GLU A 96 -1.10 -15.02 -14.77
CA GLU A 96 -2.01 -16.10 -14.31
C GLU A 96 -3.04 -15.60 -13.30
N VAL A 97 -2.63 -14.77 -12.34
CA VAL A 97 -3.51 -14.14 -11.36
C VAL A 97 -4.54 -13.25 -12.07
N ASN A 98 -4.09 -12.35 -12.94
CA ASN A 98 -4.97 -11.42 -13.66
C ASN A 98 -5.96 -12.13 -14.57
N LEU A 99 -5.54 -13.21 -15.23
CA LEU A 99 -6.43 -14.04 -16.04
C LEU A 99 -7.54 -14.66 -15.18
N THR A 100 -7.18 -15.19 -14.01
CA THR A 100 -8.13 -15.78 -13.07
C THR A 100 -9.12 -14.73 -12.52
N GLN A 101 -8.63 -13.56 -12.12
CA GLN A 101 -9.46 -12.46 -11.64
C GLN A 101 -10.40 -11.94 -12.73
N ALA A 102 -9.92 -11.79 -13.96
CA ALA A 102 -10.75 -11.38 -15.10
C ALA A 102 -11.89 -12.38 -15.36
N GLU A 103 -11.63 -13.69 -15.25
CA GLU A 103 -12.68 -14.71 -15.36
C GLU A 103 -13.71 -14.64 -14.22
N GLN A 104 -13.25 -14.40 -12.99
CA GLN A 104 -14.13 -14.22 -11.83
C GLN A 104 -15.01 -12.97 -11.99
N ALA A 105 -14.39 -11.84 -12.35
CA ALA A 105 -15.09 -10.57 -12.53
C ALA A 105 -16.09 -10.62 -13.71
N LYS A 106 -15.77 -11.31 -14.81
CA LYS A 106 -16.73 -11.57 -15.91
C LYS A 106 -17.98 -12.33 -15.45
N LYS A 107 -17.84 -13.31 -14.54
CA LYS A 107 -18.99 -14.05 -13.99
C LYS A 107 -19.90 -13.14 -13.16
N VAL A 108 -19.31 -12.26 -12.35
CA VAL A 108 -20.06 -11.30 -11.52
C VAL A 108 -20.74 -10.24 -12.38
N ALA A 109 -20.04 -9.65 -13.35
CA ALA A 109 -20.60 -8.66 -14.28
C ALA A 109 -21.75 -9.22 -15.12
N GLY A 110 -21.68 -10.49 -15.54
CA GLY A 110 -22.77 -11.17 -16.22
C GLY A 110 -24.04 -11.36 -15.38
N THR A 111 -23.94 -11.21 -14.05
CA THR A 111 -25.04 -11.35 -13.09
C THR A 111 -25.53 -10.03 -12.50
N SER A 112 -24.86 -8.90 -12.73
CA SER A 112 -25.17 -7.62 -12.07
C SER A 112 -24.89 -6.45 -13.02
N SER A 113 -25.93 -5.96 -13.70
CA SER A 113 -25.84 -4.80 -14.61
C SER A 113 -25.75 -3.45 -13.91
N ASP A 114 -25.90 -3.42 -12.58
CA ASP A 114 -26.25 -2.19 -11.84
C ASP A 114 -25.17 -1.72 -10.84
N LYS A 115 -24.01 -2.40 -10.76
CA LYS A 115 -22.91 -2.04 -9.84
C LYS A 115 -21.69 -1.55 -10.65
N ILE A 116 -21.51 -0.24 -10.79
CA ILE A 116 -20.35 0.28 -11.56
C ILE A 116 -19.64 1.47 -10.92
N GLU A 117 -20.28 2.29 -10.08
CA GLU A 117 -19.64 3.53 -9.61
C GLU A 117 -18.67 3.30 -8.46
N TYR A 118 -19.03 2.43 -7.52
CA TYR A 118 -18.29 2.18 -6.28
C TYR A 118 -17.68 0.77 -6.24
N GLN A 119 -17.09 0.32 -7.34
CA GLN A 119 -16.61 -1.07 -7.42
C GLN A 119 -15.39 -1.31 -6.51
N THR A 120 -14.42 -0.40 -6.51
CA THR A 120 -13.24 -0.49 -5.65
C THR A 120 -13.62 -0.41 -4.17
N GLU A 121 -14.53 0.50 -3.82
CA GLU A 121 -15.00 0.69 -2.44
C GLU A 121 -15.68 -0.58 -1.91
N ARG A 122 -16.44 -1.31 -2.73
CA ARG A 122 -17.05 -2.59 -2.34
C ARG A 122 -16.06 -3.69 -2.08
N GLN A 123 -14.85 -3.60 -2.62
CA GLN A 123 -13.81 -4.59 -2.36
C GLN A 123 -13.05 -4.25 -1.07
N SER A 124 -13.12 -2.99 -0.59
CA SER A 124 -12.39 -2.54 0.59
C SER A 124 -12.80 -3.28 1.85
N SER A 125 -11.80 -3.82 2.55
CA SER A 125 -11.99 -4.42 3.88
C SER A 125 -12.22 -3.35 4.93
N VAL A 126 -11.50 -2.23 4.87
CA VAL A 126 -11.67 -1.09 5.80
C VAL A 126 -13.09 -0.51 5.68
N LEU A 127 -13.51 -0.12 4.46
CA LEU A 127 -14.88 0.36 4.27
C LEU A 127 -15.92 -0.72 4.55
N GLY A 128 -15.59 -2.00 4.28
CA GLY A 128 -16.47 -3.13 4.57
C GLY A 128 -16.78 -3.28 6.05
N GLU A 129 -15.76 -3.16 6.92
CA GLU A 129 -15.92 -3.20 8.37
C GLU A 129 -16.76 -2.03 8.87
N GLU A 130 -16.47 -0.82 8.42
CA GLU A 130 -17.25 0.36 8.80
C GLU A 130 -18.70 0.30 8.31
N TYR A 131 -18.93 -0.11 7.06
CA TYR A 131 -20.25 -0.23 6.48
C TYR A 131 -21.07 -1.29 7.21
N LEU A 132 -20.45 -2.43 7.56
CA LEU A 132 -21.09 -3.47 8.36
C LEU A 132 -21.44 -2.96 9.76
N ALA A 133 -20.53 -2.23 10.41
CA ALA A 133 -20.78 -1.64 11.72
C ALA A 133 -21.94 -0.61 11.69
N ALA A 134 -22.03 0.19 10.63
CA ALA A 134 -23.06 1.21 10.48
C ALA A 134 -24.43 0.64 10.07
N THR A 135 -24.46 -0.39 9.21
CA THR A 135 -25.69 -0.83 8.53
C THR A 135 -26.14 -2.24 8.88
N GLY A 136 -25.25 -3.08 9.42
CA GLY A 136 -25.47 -4.50 9.64
C GLY A 136 -25.50 -5.34 8.35
N LYS A 137 -25.08 -4.78 7.21
CA LYS A 137 -25.04 -5.46 5.90
C LYS A 137 -23.60 -5.52 5.35
N SER A 138 -23.34 -6.47 4.45
CA SER A 138 -22.09 -6.51 3.68
C SER A 138 -22.04 -5.35 2.68
N ILE A 139 -20.88 -4.70 2.56
CA ILE A 139 -20.63 -3.66 1.55
C ILE A 139 -20.71 -4.21 0.13
N GLU A 140 -20.31 -5.48 -0.07
CA GLU A 140 -20.32 -6.15 -1.38
C GLU A 140 -21.73 -6.22 -1.99
N ASP A 141 -22.74 -6.27 -1.13
CA ASP A 141 -24.16 -6.34 -1.51
C ASP A 141 -24.83 -4.97 -1.64
N ALA A 142 -24.17 -3.89 -1.20
CA ALA A 142 -24.72 -2.55 -1.25
C ALA A 142 -24.95 -2.10 -2.70
N THR A 143 -26.09 -1.46 -2.96
CA THR A 143 -26.36 -0.77 -4.24
C THR A 143 -25.51 0.50 -4.37
N ASP A 144 -25.34 1.02 -5.59
CA ASP A 144 -24.58 2.28 -5.79
C ASP A 144 -25.25 3.45 -5.04
N GLU A 145 -26.58 3.46 -4.94
CA GLU A 145 -27.33 4.44 -4.16
C GLU A 145 -27.09 4.30 -2.65
N GLU A 146 -27.17 3.08 -2.09
CA GLU A 146 -26.91 2.85 -0.66
C GLU A 146 -25.48 3.24 -0.28
N LEU A 147 -24.50 2.84 -1.10
CA LEU A 147 -23.10 3.11 -0.83
C LEU A 147 -22.75 4.59 -1.01
N GLY A 148 -23.29 5.24 -2.05
CA GLY A 148 -23.10 6.68 -2.28
C GLY A 148 -23.70 7.54 -1.17
N ASN A 149 -24.89 7.20 -0.68
CA ASN A 149 -25.51 7.91 0.44
C ASN A 149 -24.70 7.75 1.73
N TRP A 150 -24.25 6.54 2.04
CA TRP A 150 -23.45 6.27 3.24
C TRP A 150 -22.10 7.00 3.21
N LEU A 151 -21.39 6.99 2.08
CA LEU A 151 -20.13 7.73 1.93
C LEU A 151 -20.32 9.25 2.11
N ALA A 152 -21.40 9.81 1.56
CA ALA A 152 -21.72 11.22 1.73
C ALA A 152 -22.06 11.60 3.18
N GLU A 153 -22.75 10.70 3.91
CA GLU A 153 -23.02 10.89 5.34
C GLU A 153 -21.73 10.81 6.17
N LYS A 154 -20.82 9.89 5.86
CA LYS A 154 -19.50 9.78 6.50
C LYS A 154 -18.70 11.07 6.33
N GLU A 155 -18.60 11.59 5.11
CA GLU A 155 -17.89 12.84 4.81
C GLU A 155 -18.48 14.02 5.60
N LYS A 156 -19.80 14.16 5.60
CA LYS A 156 -20.49 15.22 6.35
C LYS A 156 -20.24 15.13 7.85
N LYS A 157 -20.22 13.92 8.42
CA LYS A 157 -19.93 13.72 9.84
C LYS A 157 -18.51 14.17 10.19
N ALA A 158 -17.54 13.78 9.36
CA ALA A 158 -16.13 14.17 9.54
C ALA A 158 -15.91 15.70 9.48
N GLU A 159 -16.65 16.40 8.59
CA GLU A 159 -16.63 17.86 8.54
C GLU A 159 -17.21 18.52 9.80
N THR A 160 -18.27 17.94 10.39
CA THR A 160 -18.89 18.49 11.61
C THR A 160 -18.08 18.24 12.88
N GLU A 161 -17.37 17.13 12.98
CA GLU A 161 -16.52 16.80 14.15
C GLU A 161 -15.28 17.70 14.23
N THR A 162 -14.81 18.22 13.09
CA THR A 162 -13.69 19.18 13.04
C THR A 162 -14.03 20.55 13.65
N ASN A 163 -15.32 20.85 13.87
CA ASN A 163 -15.79 22.18 14.25
C ASN A 163 -16.33 22.28 15.69
N SER A 164 -16.19 21.21 16.48
CA SER A 164 -16.80 21.11 17.80
C SER A 164 -15.89 20.46 18.83
N GLU A 165 -14.76 21.07 19.20
CA GLU A 165 -14.19 20.91 20.55
C GLU A 165 -13.13 21.97 20.88
N GLU A 166 -13.57 23.12 21.42
CA GLU A 166 -12.82 23.80 22.49
C GLU A 166 -13.22 23.12 23.81
N THR A 167 -12.44 22.15 24.28
CA THR A 167 -12.51 21.76 25.70
C THR A 167 -11.13 21.55 26.31
N THR A 168 -10.88 22.37 27.32
CA THR A 168 -9.71 22.43 28.19
C THR A 168 -9.52 21.15 28.98
N THR A 169 -8.31 20.57 29.01
CA THR A 169 -7.94 19.62 30.07
C THR A 169 -6.48 19.75 30.48
N GLU A 170 -6.29 19.76 31.80
CA GLU A 170 -5.05 20.03 32.52
C GLU A 170 -3.95 19.00 32.26
N LYS A 171 -2.73 19.53 32.04
CA LYS A 171 -1.46 18.78 31.97
C LYS A 171 -1.20 18.01 33.27
N THR A 172 -1.08 16.69 33.16
CA THR A 172 -0.24 15.90 34.06
C THR A 172 0.79 15.16 33.21
N GLU A 173 2.07 15.46 33.44
CA GLU A 173 3.21 14.95 32.66
C GLU A 173 3.39 13.45 32.86
N THR A 174 3.17 12.63 31.81
CA THR A 174 3.71 11.27 31.72
C THR A 174 3.81 10.83 30.25
N LYS A 175 5.03 10.93 29.66
CA LYS A 175 5.34 10.74 28.22
C LYS A 175 4.55 11.66 27.28
N GLU A 176 5.21 12.25 26.29
CA GLU A 176 4.53 13.05 25.27
C GLU A 176 3.70 12.11 24.39
N GLN A 177 2.50 11.76 24.85
CA GLN A 177 1.52 11.02 24.09
C GLN A 177 1.00 11.97 23.00
N LYS A 178 1.04 11.55 21.74
CA LYS A 178 0.45 12.35 20.67
C LYS A 178 -1.05 12.34 20.85
N THR A 179 -1.65 13.54 20.79
CA THR A 179 -3.08 13.75 20.91
C THR A 179 -3.58 14.42 19.65
N PHE A 180 -4.69 13.94 19.12
CA PHE A 180 -5.37 14.48 17.94
C PHE A 180 -6.72 15.04 18.37
N ALA A 181 -7.15 16.15 17.78
CA ALA A 181 -8.41 16.79 18.11
C ALA A 181 -9.63 16.04 17.55
N SER A 182 -9.43 15.21 16.52
CA SER A 182 -10.47 14.38 15.94
C SER A 182 -9.89 13.11 15.32
N ASP A 183 -10.76 12.12 15.06
CA ASP A 183 -10.39 10.92 14.31
C ASP A 183 -9.88 11.28 12.92
N LYS A 184 -10.54 12.22 12.25
CA LYS A 184 -10.09 12.75 10.97
C LYS A 184 -8.66 13.32 11.01
N GLU A 185 -8.29 14.04 12.06
CA GLU A 185 -6.91 14.56 12.18
C GLU A 185 -5.89 13.43 12.37
N ALA A 186 -6.23 12.41 13.15
CA ALA A 186 -5.39 11.22 13.34
C ALA A 186 -5.24 10.42 12.04
N GLU A 187 -6.33 10.22 11.30
CA GLU A 187 -6.36 9.55 9.99
C GLU A 187 -5.55 10.32 8.96
N ASP A 188 -5.74 11.63 8.83
CA ASP A 188 -4.99 12.49 7.91
C ASP A 188 -3.50 12.47 8.25
N TYR A 189 -3.13 12.43 9.54
CA TYR A 189 -1.75 12.29 9.98
C TYR A 189 -1.15 10.94 9.55
N ALA A 190 -1.78 9.83 9.93
CA ALA A 190 -1.33 8.48 9.61
C ALA A 190 -1.26 8.23 8.09
N PHE A 191 -2.22 8.74 7.33
CA PHE A 191 -2.24 8.71 5.86
C PHE A 191 -0.99 9.38 5.29
N ASN A 192 -0.72 10.63 5.66
CA ASN A 192 0.41 11.38 5.14
C ASN A 192 1.74 10.70 5.49
N GLN A 193 1.87 10.21 6.73
CA GLN A 193 3.08 9.50 7.18
C GLN A 193 3.30 8.21 6.40
N SER A 194 2.25 7.42 6.20
CA SER A 194 2.35 6.12 5.54
C SER A 194 2.58 6.25 4.04
N VAL A 195 1.87 7.17 3.37
CA VAL A 195 2.05 7.39 1.92
C VAL A 195 3.46 7.83 1.58
N ASP A 196 4.03 8.74 2.38
CA ASP A 196 5.39 9.26 2.15
C ASP A 196 6.45 8.18 2.43
N ARG A 197 6.40 7.55 3.61
CA ARG A 197 7.42 6.57 4.04
C ARG A 197 7.39 5.28 3.22
N LEU A 198 6.20 4.78 2.90
CA LEU A 198 6.03 3.57 2.10
C LEU A 198 5.99 3.82 0.59
N LYS A 199 6.12 5.08 0.14
CA LYS A 199 6.12 5.48 -1.28
C LYS A 199 4.87 5.00 -2.04
N LEU A 200 3.70 5.16 -1.43
CA LEU A 200 2.40 4.70 -1.96
C LEU A 200 1.74 5.74 -2.89
N ASN A 201 2.54 6.53 -3.60
CA ASN A 201 2.10 7.69 -4.40
C ASN A 201 1.76 7.35 -5.86
N ASN A 202 1.26 6.14 -6.13
CA ASN A 202 0.82 5.73 -7.46
C ASN A 202 -0.57 6.29 -7.76
N GLU A 203 -0.77 6.87 -8.95
CA GLU A 203 -2.06 7.46 -9.36
C GLU A 203 -3.20 6.43 -9.51
N ASN A 204 -2.85 5.15 -9.67
CA ASN A 204 -3.82 4.06 -9.74
C ASN A 204 -4.19 3.50 -8.35
N TYR A 205 -3.59 4.02 -7.27
CA TYR A 205 -3.90 3.59 -5.92
C TYR A 205 -5.12 4.32 -5.37
N SER A 206 -6.05 3.53 -4.83
CA SER A 206 -7.11 3.97 -3.93
C SER A 206 -6.68 3.63 -2.51
N ILE A 207 -6.76 4.60 -1.60
CA ILE A 207 -6.33 4.44 -0.22
C ILE A 207 -7.51 4.72 0.70
N PHE A 208 -7.82 3.76 1.57
CA PHE A 208 -8.88 3.84 2.56
C PHE A 208 -8.26 3.87 3.95
N VAL A 209 -8.78 4.73 4.82
CA VAL A 209 -8.21 4.98 6.15
C VAL A 209 -9.35 5.00 7.15
N ASP A 210 -9.12 4.36 8.30
CA ASP A 210 -10.05 4.32 9.42
C ASP A 210 -9.28 4.27 10.74
N ARG A 211 -9.67 5.11 11.69
CA ARG A 211 -9.15 5.03 13.06
C ARG A 211 -9.83 3.91 13.82
N THR A 212 -9.12 2.81 13.99
CA THR A 212 -9.63 1.63 14.70
C THR A 212 -9.71 1.80 16.22
N ASP A 213 -8.78 2.55 16.83
CA ASP A 213 -8.78 2.87 18.25
C ASP A 213 -7.90 4.10 18.59
N ASP A 214 -7.66 4.34 19.88
CA ASP A 214 -6.87 5.47 20.35
C ASP A 214 -5.40 5.47 19.87
N GLN A 215 -4.86 4.30 19.54
CA GLN A 215 -3.47 4.06 19.15
C GLN A 215 -3.32 3.77 17.65
N TRP A 216 -4.27 3.09 17.02
CA TRP A 216 -4.09 2.51 15.69
C TRP A 216 -5.02 3.13 14.65
N VAL A 217 -4.42 3.44 13.49
CA VAL A 217 -5.14 3.76 12.25
C VAL A 217 -4.88 2.66 11.23
N SER A 218 -5.94 2.05 10.69
CA SER A 218 -5.87 1.11 9.58
C SER A 218 -5.77 1.86 8.26
N ILE A 219 -4.93 1.36 7.35
CA ILE A 219 -4.68 1.94 6.04
C ILE A 219 -4.70 0.82 5.02
N GLU A 220 -5.68 0.82 4.15
CA GLU A 220 -5.80 -0.12 3.05
C GLU A 220 -5.40 0.56 1.74
N VAL A 221 -4.52 -0.08 0.99
CA VAL A 221 -4.08 0.40 -0.32
C VAL A 221 -4.50 -0.63 -1.35
N ARG A 222 -5.28 -0.19 -2.33
CA ARG A 222 -5.64 -1.03 -3.48
C ARG A 222 -5.27 -0.37 -4.79
N GLU A 223 -4.96 -1.18 -5.79
CA GLU A 223 -4.69 -0.76 -7.17
C GLU A 223 -5.86 -1.15 -8.07
N THR A 224 -6.41 -0.21 -8.83
CA THR A 224 -7.45 -0.52 -9.82
C THR A 224 -6.82 -1.06 -11.09
N VAL A 225 -7.29 -2.22 -11.54
CA VAL A 225 -6.87 -2.88 -12.78
C VAL A 225 -8.04 -2.98 -13.75
N LYS A 226 -7.76 -2.75 -15.03
CA LYS A 226 -8.74 -2.86 -16.12
C LYS A 226 -8.20 -3.77 -17.21
N GLN A 227 -8.89 -4.88 -17.46
CA GLN A 227 -8.52 -5.85 -18.50
C GLN A 227 -9.79 -6.37 -19.18
N ASP A 228 -9.76 -6.50 -20.51
CA ASP A 228 -10.88 -6.99 -21.32
C ASP A 228 -12.23 -6.30 -21.05
N GLY A 229 -12.20 -5.00 -20.72
CA GLY A 229 -13.41 -4.23 -20.40
C GLY A 229 -14.03 -4.55 -19.04
N VAL A 230 -13.33 -5.29 -18.19
CA VAL A 230 -13.70 -5.56 -16.80
C VAL A 230 -12.70 -4.87 -15.88
N GLU A 231 -13.22 -4.28 -14.81
CA GLU A 231 -12.46 -3.60 -13.77
C GLU A 231 -12.50 -4.43 -12.49
N TRP A 232 -11.40 -4.43 -11.73
CA TRP A 232 -11.33 -4.94 -10.36
C TRP A 232 -10.20 -4.24 -9.63
N SER A 233 -10.07 -4.47 -8.32
CA SER A 233 -9.04 -3.84 -7.51
C SER A 233 -8.23 -4.85 -6.70
N ASN A 234 -6.91 -4.80 -6.86
CA ASN A 234 -5.93 -5.64 -6.18
C ASN A 234 -5.47 -5.01 -4.87
N LEU A 235 -5.33 -5.79 -3.80
CA LEU A 235 -4.84 -5.30 -2.52
C LEU A 235 -3.31 -5.19 -2.54
N ILE A 236 -2.79 -3.96 -2.51
CA ILE A 236 -1.34 -3.69 -2.38
C ILE A 236 -0.88 -3.99 -0.95
N GLY A 237 -1.71 -3.63 0.03
CA GLY A 237 -1.47 -3.98 1.42
C GLY A 237 -2.55 -3.44 2.35
N LEU A 238 -2.72 -4.14 3.47
CA LEU A 238 -3.40 -3.62 4.65
C LEU A 238 -2.34 -3.31 5.68
N TYR A 239 -2.28 -2.05 6.10
CA TYR A 239 -1.33 -1.53 7.04
C TYR A 239 -2.05 -1.03 8.29
N ARG A 240 -1.31 -0.92 9.38
CA ARG A 240 -1.71 -0.13 10.54
C ARG A 240 -0.59 0.78 10.99
N TYR A 241 -0.96 1.99 11.39
CA TYR A 241 -0.06 3.04 11.85
C TYR A 241 -0.26 3.27 13.34
N ASP A 242 0.83 3.20 14.11
CA ASP A 242 0.82 3.50 15.54
C ASP A 242 0.96 5.01 15.75
N LEU A 243 -0.11 5.64 16.25
CA LEU A 243 -0.17 7.08 16.53
C LEU A 243 0.78 7.53 17.66
N GLN A 244 1.35 6.61 18.43
CA GLN A 244 2.23 6.91 19.55
C GLN A 244 3.70 6.66 19.23
N THR A 245 3.99 5.61 18.47
CA THR A 245 5.37 5.20 18.17
C THR A 245 5.81 5.54 16.74
N ASP A 246 4.88 5.95 15.89
CA ASP A 246 5.06 6.14 14.45
C ASP A 246 5.48 4.86 13.71
N SER A 247 5.33 3.68 14.31
CA SER A 247 5.61 2.43 13.61
C SER A 247 4.53 2.14 12.58
N ILE A 248 4.93 1.61 11.43
CA ILE A 248 4.00 1.12 10.41
C ILE A 248 4.14 -0.39 10.33
N GLU A 249 3.02 -1.07 10.40
CA GLU A 249 2.99 -2.53 10.28
C GLU A 249 2.13 -2.94 9.09
N LYS A 250 2.57 -3.96 8.36
CA LYS A 250 1.82 -4.56 7.25
C LYS A 250 1.25 -5.90 7.70
N MET A 251 -0.01 -6.16 7.37
CA MET A 251 -0.62 -7.47 7.55
C MET A 251 -0.09 -8.46 6.51
N ASP A 252 0.41 -9.60 6.98
CA ASP A 252 0.57 -10.79 6.15
C ASP A 252 -0.82 -11.39 5.91
N SER A 253 -1.27 -11.36 4.67
CA SER A 253 -2.64 -11.79 4.35
C SER A 253 -2.87 -13.29 4.50
N VAL A 254 -1.83 -14.12 4.50
CA VAL A 254 -1.94 -15.58 4.62
C VAL A 254 -2.13 -15.97 6.09
N THR A 255 -1.38 -15.35 6.98
CA THR A 255 -1.39 -15.65 8.43
C THR A 255 -2.33 -14.75 9.23
N GLY A 256 -2.61 -13.54 8.74
CA GLY A 256 -3.34 -12.50 9.46
C GLY A 256 -2.50 -11.74 10.48
N GLU A 257 -1.19 -12.02 10.58
CA GLU A 257 -0.30 -11.34 11.53
C GLU A 257 0.24 -10.04 10.96
N TYR A 258 0.42 -9.03 11.82
CA TYR A 258 1.05 -7.76 11.47
C TYR A 258 2.55 -7.81 11.76
N GLN A 259 3.33 -7.28 10.83
CA GLN A 259 4.79 -7.18 10.94
C GLN A 259 5.24 -5.74 10.70
N THR A 260 6.15 -5.24 11.54
CA THR A 260 6.75 -3.91 11.36
C THR A 260 7.49 -3.83 10.04
N VAL A 261 7.17 -2.81 9.25
CA VAL A 261 7.83 -2.49 7.98
C VAL A 261 8.58 -1.16 8.02
N GLU A 262 8.24 -0.28 8.96
CA GLU A 262 8.84 1.05 9.17
C GLU A 262 8.69 1.52 10.62
#